data_AF-A0A1F9BVL6-F1
#
_entry.id   AF-A0A1F9BVL6-F1
#
_cell.length_a   1.000
_cell.length_b   1.000
_cell.length_c   1.000
_cell.angle_alpha   90.00
_cell.angle_beta   90.00
_cell.angle_gamma   90.00
#
_symmetry.space_group_name_H-M   'P 1'
#
loop_
_entity.id
_entity.type
_entity.pdbx_description
1 polymer ?
#
loop_
_entity_poly.entity_id
_entity_poly.type
_entity_poly.pdbx_seq_one_letter_code
_entity_poly.pdbx_strand_id
1 'polypeptide(L)'
;MGGKRTGARNLFYLCIAGLIFLSLWGCVRLREKEPVQFKKETVESKKESAPIDENLITVSKSLLWAKILLERQDYDGALKENQKVLALSGKTPPGDDALYNMGLIYAHFGNPKKDYGKSLAFFKRMTIDYPQSALAEQARIWIGMLQENEKLNQTIQKLNLVIEESKRVDIEIEEKKREKAK
;
A
#
# COMPACT_ATOMS: atom_id res chain seq x y z
N MET A 1 -51.43 -15.57 59.30
CA MET A 1 -51.04 -14.16 59.03
C MET A 1 -49.57 -14.13 58.66
N GLY A 2 -49.22 -13.46 57.55
CA GLY A 2 -47.88 -12.93 57.21
C GLY A 2 -46.78 -13.95 56.90
N GLY A 3 -46.03 -13.91 55.81
CA GLY A 3 -45.91 -12.96 54.72
C GLY A 3 -44.69 -13.39 53.89
N LYS A 4 -44.88 -13.56 52.57
CA LYS A 4 -43.88 -14.05 51.62
C LYS A 4 -42.75 -13.03 51.44
N ARG A 5 -41.48 -13.45 51.57
CA ARG A 5 -40.28 -12.66 51.24
C ARG A 5 -39.56 -13.25 50.02
N THR A 6 -40.05 -12.93 48.83
CA THR A 6 -39.36 -13.16 47.55
C THR A 6 -39.63 -11.99 46.59
N GLY A 7 -39.27 -10.77 47.03
CA GLY A 7 -39.51 -9.54 46.26
C GLY A 7 -38.28 -8.72 45.88
N ALA A 8 -37.10 -9.01 46.45
CA ALA A 8 -35.96 -8.09 46.36
C ALA A 8 -34.94 -8.39 45.25
N ARG A 9 -34.81 -9.65 44.78
CA ARG A 9 -33.83 -9.98 43.73
C ARG A 9 -34.32 -9.65 42.31
N ASN A 10 -35.62 -9.75 42.03
CA ASN A 10 -36.18 -9.39 40.73
C ASN A 10 -36.23 -7.88 40.49
N LEU A 11 -36.35 -7.08 41.55
CA LEU A 11 -36.38 -5.61 41.44
C LEU A 11 -35.01 -5.05 41.05
N PHE A 12 -33.92 -5.66 41.53
CA PHE A 12 -32.56 -5.23 41.20
C PHE A 12 -32.20 -5.52 39.73
N TYR A 13 -32.61 -6.69 39.21
CA TYR A 13 -32.44 -7.03 37.79
C TYR A 13 -33.33 -6.17 36.88
N LEU A 14 -34.55 -5.83 37.30
CA LEU A 14 -35.42 -4.90 36.55
C LEU A 14 -34.83 -3.48 36.50
N CYS A 15 -34.19 -3.01 37.57
CA CYS A 15 -33.52 -1.71 37.59
C CYS A 15 -32.26 -1.68 36.69
N ILE A 16 -31.45 -2.74 36.70
CA ILE A 16 -30.25 -2.83 35.85
C ILE A 16 -30.63 -2.99 34.37
N ALA A 17 -31.63 -3.82 34.05
CA ALA A 17 -32.13 -3.96 32.68
C ALA A 17 -32.79 -2.66 32.17
N GLY A 18 -33.50 -1.92 33.04
CA GLY A 18 -34.06 -0.61 32.73
C GLY A 18 -32.99 0.46 32.43
N LEU A 19 -31.88 0.47 33.16
CA LEU A 19 -30.76 1.39 32.93
C LEU A 19 -30.01 1.10 31.62
N ILE A 20 -29.92 -0.17 31.20
CA ILE A 20 -29.33 -0.56 29.90
C ILE A 20 -30.28 -0.22 28.74
N PHE A 21 -31.61 -0.29 28.94
CA PHE A 21 -32.59 0.17 27.95
C PHE A 21 -32.61 1.70 27.80
N LEU A 22 -32.43 2.45 28.91
CA LEU A 22 -32.36 3.91 28.92
C LEU A 22 -31.12 4.47 28.22
N SER A 23 -30.00 3.73 28.19
CA SER A 23 -28.78 4.15 27.48
C SER A 23 -28.80 3.86 25.98
N LEU A 24 -29.70 2.98 25.50
CA LEU A 24 -29.89 2.66 24.08
C LEU A 24 -31.06 3.41 23.41
N TRP A 25 -31.83 4.20 24.17
CA TRP A 25 -32.84 5.16 23.65
C TRP A 25 -32.39 6.62 23.77
N GLY A 26 -31.11 6.85 24.03
CA GLY A 26 -30.48 8.17 24.08
C GLY A 26 -29.88 8.62 22.76
N CYS A 27 -30.61 8.56 21.63
CA CYS A 27 -30.23 9.31 20.43
C CYS A 27 -31.36 9.43 19.39
N VAL A 28 -32.54 9.91 19.77
CA VAL A 28 -33.42 10.59 18.81
C VAL A 28 -34.17 11.69 19.56
N ARG A 29 -33.57 12.89 19.60
CA ARG A 29 -34.36 14.11 19.78
C ARG A 29 -34.40 14.79 18.43
N LEU A 30 -35.51 14.55 17.73
CA LEU A 30 -35.95 15.29 16.56
C LEU A 30 -35.86 16.78 16.90
N ARG A 31 -34.87 17.47 16.33
CA ARG A 31 -34.96 18.91 16.11
C ARG A 31 -35.80 19.06 14.85
N GLU A 32 -36.98 19.62 15.04
CA GLU A 32 -37.99 19.86 14.01
C GLU A 32 -37.35 20.40 12.73
N LYS A 33 -37.67 19.74 11.61
CA LYS A 33 -37.59 20.36 10.30
C LYS A 33 -38.63 21.47 10.26
N GLU A 34 -38.24 22.68 10.66
CA GLU A 34 -38.83 23.86 10.05
C GLU A 34 -38.38 23.90 8.57
N PRO A 35 -39.27 24.26 7.64
CA PRO A 35 -38.93 24.29 6.23
C PRO A 35 -37.80 25.30 6.05
N VAL A 36 -36.62 24.83 5.64
CA VAL A 36 -35.60 25.70 5.09
C VAL A 36 -36.22 26.32 3.85
N GLN A 37 -36.73 27.54 4.02
CA GLN A 37 -37.05 28.42 2.92
C GLN A 37 -35.82 28.44 2.02
N PHE A 38 -35.99 28.00 0.78
CA PHE A 38 -35.09 28.35 -0.31
C PHE A 38 -35.21 29.86 -0.49
N LYS A 39 -34.50 30.61 0.35
CA LYS A 39 -34.36 32.04 0.20
C LYS A 39 -33.46 32.19 -1.02
N LYS A 40 -34.07 32.56 -2.15
CA LYS A 40 -33.37 33.19 -3.28
C LYS A 40 -32.80 34.50 -2.76
N GLU A 41 -31.74 34.43 -1.97
CA GLU A 41 -30.84 35.56 -1.83
C GLU A 41 -29.88 35.46 -3.00
N THR A 42 -30.18 36.25 -4.03
CA THR A 42 -29.18 36.79 -4.94
C THR A 42 -28.15 37.54 -4.10
N VAL A 43 -27.20 36.80 -3.56
CA VAL A 43 -25.92 37.35 -3.14
C VAL A 43 -25.07 37.33 -4.40
N GLU A 44 -24.96 38.50 -5.04
CA GLU A 44 -23.80 38.85 -5.84
C GLU A 44 -22.56 38.79 -4.93
N SER A 45 -22.11 37.58 -4.65
CA SER A 45 -20.78 37.32 -4.14
C SER A 45 -19.92 37.10 -5.36
N LYS A 46 -19.05 38.07 -5.65
CA LYS A 46 -17.92 37.90 -6.57
C LYS A 46 -17.23 36.58 -6.24
N LYS A 47 -17.52 35.53 -7.01
CA LYS A 47 -16.63 34.40 -7.21
C LYS A 47 -15.44 34.93 -7.98
N GLU A 48 -14.50 35.54 -7.28
CA GLU A 48 -13.12 35.50 -7.70
C GLU A 48 -12.57 34.19 -7.15
N SER A 49 -12.97 33.08 -7.79
CA SER A 49 -12.33 31.79 -7.54
C SER A 49 -10.88 31.96 -7.95
N ALA A 50 -9.97 31.86 -6.96
CA ALA A 50 -8.56 31.63 -7.26
C ALA A 50 -8.47 30.54 -8.35
N PRO A 51 -7.59 30.68 -9.34
CA PRO A 51 -7.49 29.72 -10.43
C PRO A 51 -7.40 28.32 -9.84
N ILE A 52 -8.30 27.43 -10.26
CA ILE A 52 -8.18 26.02 -9.95
C ILE A 52 -6.79 25.60 -10.43
N ASP A 53 -5.93 25.16 -9.53
CA ASP A 53 -4.62 24.65 -9.91
C ASP A 53 -4.84 23.35 -10.68
N GLU A 54 -4.89 23.47 -12.01
CA GLU A 54 -5.10 22.38 -12.96
C GLU A 54 -4.04 21.28 -12.77
N ASN A 55 -2.82 21.65 -12.35
CA ASN A 55 -1.77 20.69 -12.05
C ASN A 55 -2.11 19.87 -10.81
N LEU A 56 -2.62 20.48 -9.74
CA LEU A 56 -2.98 19.76 -8.52
C LEU A 56 -4.10 18.74 -8.76
N ILE A 57 -5.11 19.10 -9.56
CA ILE A 57 -6.17 18.16 -9.97
C ILE A 57 -5.59 17.03 -10.81
N THR A 58 -4.72 17.36 -11.77
CA THR A 58 -4.09 16.39 -12.66
C THR A 58 -3.21 15.40 -11.89
N VAL A 59 -2.40 15.89 -10.94
CA VAL A 59 -1.57 15.07 -10.05
C VAL A 59 -2.42 14.11 -9.23
N SER A 60 -3.47 14.62 -8.57
CA SER A 60 -4.35 13.80 -7.74
C SER A 60 -5.05 12.72 -8.57
N LYS A 61 -5.52 13.09 -9.77
CA LYS A 61 -6.14 12.16 -10.72
C LYS A 61 -5.16 11.10 -11.19
N SER A 62 -3.97 11.48 -11.66
CA SER A 62 -2.95 10.55 -12.12
C SER A 62 -2.53 9.57 -11.03
N LEU A 63 -2.37 10.02 -9.77
CA LEU A 63 -2.04 9.13 -8.67
C LEU A 63 -3.13 8.09 -8.40
N LEU A 64 -4.41 8.47 -8.50
CA LEU A 64 -5.53 7.55 -8.38
C LEU A 64 -5.54 6.52 -9.53
N TRP A 65 -5.40 6.99 -10.78
CA TRP A 65 -5.36 6.11 -11.95
C TRP A 65 -4.19 5.14 -11.90
N ALA A 66 -3.02 5.58 -11.43
CA ALA A 66 -1.87 4.71 -11.25
C ALA A 66 -2.20 3.48 -10.37
N LYS A 67 -2.92 3.69 -9.26
CA LYS A 67 -3.34 2.61 -8.35
C LYS A 67 -4.35 1.68 -9.02
N ILE A 68 -5.38 2.24 -9.66
CA ILE A 68 -6.40 1.46 -10.38
C ILE A 68 -5.79 0.61 -11.50
N LEU A 69 -4.85 1.17 -12.25
CA LEU A 69 -4.17 0.46 -13.34
C LEU A 69 -3.30 -0.67 -12.81
N LEU A 70 -2.60 -0.46 -11.70
CA LEU A 70 -1.82 -1.51 -11.04
C LEU A 70 -2.71 -2.67 -10.56
N GLU A 71 -3.87 -2.40 -9.96
CA GLU A 71 -4.85 -3.43 -9.57
C GLU A 71 -5.36 -4.24 -10.78
N ARG A 72 -5.47 -3.58 -11.94
CA ARG A 72 -5.83 -4.21 -13.22
C ARG A 72 -4.65 -4.90 -13.91
N GLN A 73 -3.48 -4.94 -13.27
CA GLN A 73 -2.23 -5.47 -13.82
C GLN A 73 -1.75 -4.75 -15.09
N ASP A 74 -2.27 -3.54 -15.35
CA ASP A 74 -1.73 -2.65 -16.38
C ASP A 74 -0.53 -1.88 -15.79
N TYR A 75 0.60 -2.59 -15.73
CA TYR A 75 1.85 -2.07 -15.17
C TYR A 75 2.39 -0.88 -15.97
N ASP A 76 2.29 -0.93 -17.30
CA ASP A 76 2.79 0.15 -18.17
C ASP A 76 1.94 1.42 -17.99
N GLY A 77 0.61 1.28 -17.95
CA GLY A 77 -0.31 2.37 -17.64
C GLY A 77 -0.06 2.97 -16.25
N ALA A 78 0.10 2.11 -15.24
CA ALA A 78 0.41 2.55 -13.87
C ALA A 78 1.74 3.31 -13.78
N LEU A 79 2.78 2.85 -14.50
CA LEU A 79 4.06 3.57 -14.58
C LEU A 79 3.90 4.94 -15.24
N LYS A 80 3.15 5.01 -16.35
CA LYS A 80 2.92 6.27 -17.07
C LYS A 80 2.23 7.31 -16.20
N GLU A 81 1.24 6.92 -15.42
CA GLU A 81 0.55 7.85 -14.52
C GLU A 81 1.43 8.29 -13.34
N ASN A 82 2.22 7.39 -12.73
CA ASN A 82 3.19 7.80 -11.70
C ASN A 82 4.28 8.74 -12.24
N GLN A 83 4.74 8.53 -13.48
CA GLN A 83 5.71 9.43 -14.11
C GLN A 83 5.16 10.85 -14.26
N LYS A 84 3.87 11.00 -14.61
CA LYS A 84 3.21 12.31 -14.63
C LYS A 84 3.18 12.96 -13.26
N VAL A 85 2.80 12.20 -12.23
CA VAL A 85 2.81 12.68 -10.84
C VAL A 85 4.18 13.20 -10.45
N LEU A 86 5.23 12.43 -10.72
CA LEU A 86 6.61 12.80 -10.39
C LEU A 86 7.08 14.04 -11.17
N ALA A 87 6.72 14.14 -12.45
CA ALA A 87 7.09 15.28 -13.30
C ALA A 87 6.44 16.59 -12.81
N LEU A 88 5.18 16.54 -12.37
CA LEU A 88 4.43 17.71 -11.92
C LEU A 88 4.72 18.08 -10.46
N SER A 89 5.03 17.09 -9.60
CA SER A 89 5.24 17.30 -8.16
C SER A 89 6.70 17.59 -7.79
N GLY A 90 7.67 17.35 -8.69
CA GLY A 90 9.07 17.65 -8.42
C GLY A 90 9.63 16.84 -7.24
N LYS A 91 10.13 17.52 -6.20
CA LYS A 91 10.61 16.92 -4.92
C LYS A 91 9.67 17.19 -3.74
N THR A 92 8.40 17.48 -4.01
CA THR A 92 7.37 17.62 -2.98
C THR A 92 6.34 16.50 -3.10
N PRO A 93 5.65 16.13 -2.01
CA PRO A 93 4.53 15.21 -2.10
C PRO A 93 3.49 15.70 -3.13
N PRO A 94 2.83 14.79 -3.88
CA PRO A 94 2.91 13.33 -3.78
C PRO A 94 3.95 12.67 -4.71
N GLY A 95 5.06 13.33 -5.04
CA GLY A 95 6.10 12.71 -5.87
C GLY A 95 6.85 11.56 -5.16
N ASP A 96 6.81 11.53 -3.82
CA ASP A 96 7.24 10.38 -3.01
C ASP A 96 6.34 9.16 -3.24
N ASP A 97 5.02 9.32 -3.22
CA ASP A 97 4.08 8.25 -3.60
C ASP A 97 4.41 7.70 -5.00
N ALA A 98 4.69 8.59 -5.95
CA ALA A 98 5.03 8.18 -7.31
C ALA A 98 6.31 7.34 -7.38
N LEU A 99 7.39 7.78 -6.73
CA LEU A 99 8.63 6.99 -6.66
C LEU A 99 8.42 5.65 -5.98
N TYR A 100 7.68 5.63 -4.87
CA TYR A 100 7.37 4.41 -4.13
C TYR A 100 6.59 3.41 -5.00
N ASN A 101 5.52 3.88 -5.65
CA ASN A 101 4.69 3.07 -6.54
C ASN A 101 5.48 2.53 -7.73
N MET A 102 6.34 3.35 -8.36
CA MET A 102 7.20 2.89 -9.46
C MET A 102 8.17 1.80 -8.98
N GLY A 103 8.75 1.95 -7.78
CA GLY A 103 9.55 0.91 -7.14
C GLY A 103 8.77 -0.41 -7.00
N LEU A 104 7.55 -0.35 -6.46
CA LEU A 104 6.68 -1.52 -6.31
C LEU A 104 6.30 -2.16 -7.66
N ILE A 105 5.96 -1.37 -8.68
CA ILE A 105 5.58 -1.89 -10.00
C ILE A 105 6.73 -2.68 -10.63
N TYR A 106 7.97 -2.19 -10.52
CA TYR A 106 9.13 -2.91 -11.02
C TYR A 106 9.51 -4.12 -10.16
N ALA A 107 9.14 -4.17 -8.88
CA ALA A 107 9.31 -5.34 -8.02
C ALA A 107 8.17 -6.36 -8.14
N HIS A 108 7.05 -6.01 -8.77
CA HIS A 108 5.85 -6.83 -8.74
C HIS A 108 6.06 -8.17 -9.46
N PHE A 109 5.83 -9.30 -8.77
CA PHE A 109 6.08 -10.64 -9.32
C PHE A 109 5.30 -10.93 -10.61
N GLY A 110 4.07 -10.43 -10.69
CA GLY A 110 3.19 -10.55 -11.86
C GLY A 110 3.52 -9.63 -13.03
N ASN A 111 4.44 -8.67 -12.87
CA ASN A 111 4.88 -7.80 -13.96
C ASN A 111 5.86 -8.56 -14.88
N PRO A 112 5.51 -8.81 -16.16
CA PRO A 112 6.41 -9.49 -17.08
C PRO A 112 7.70 -8.70 -17.34
N LYS A 113 7.64 -7.37 -17.17
CA LYS A 113 8.77 -6.44 -17.29
C LYS A 113 9.37 -6.07 -15.93
N LYS A 114 9.13 -6.87 -14.87
CA LYS A 114 9.74 -6.65 -13.56
C LYS A 114 11.26 -6.55 -13.70
N ASP A 115 11.83 -5.64 -12.94
CA ASP A 115 13.24 -5.30 -12.99
C ASP A 115 13.65 -4.81 -11.61
N TYR A 116 14.22 -5.71 -10.81
CA TYR A 116 14.60 -5.41 -9.43
C TYR A 116 15.69 -4.35 -9.34
N GLY A 117 16.52 -4.19 -10.40
CA GLY A 117 17.51 -3.12 -10.48
C GLY A 117 16.84 -1.75 -10.61
N LYS A 118 15.83 -1.62 -11.48
CA LYS A 118 15.03 -0.39 -11.58
C LYS A 118 14.25 -0.12 -10.31
N SER A 119 13.62 -1.14 -9.74
CA SER A 119 12.90 -1.02 -8.46
C SER A 119 13.79 -0.44 -7.37
N LEU A 120 14.99 -1.02 -7.20
CA LEU A 120 16.00 -0.56 -6.26
C LEU A 120 16.41 0.90 -6.52
N ALA A 121 16.56 1.29 -7.79
CA ALA A 121 16.90 2.66 -8.16
C ALA A 121 15.82 3.68 -7.74
N PHE A 122 14.53 3.36 -7.92
CA PHE A 122 13.43 4.23 -7.47
C PHE A 122 13.38 4.37 -5.95
N PHE A 123 13.50 3.27 -5.21
CA PHE A 123 13.52 3.34 -3.75
C PHE A 123 14.74 4.12 -3.21
N LYS A 124 15.93 3.91 -3.79
CA LYS A 124 17.13 4.71 -3.44
C LYS A 124 16.90 6.19 -3.70
N ARG A 125 16.39 6.54 -4.89
CA ARG A 125 16.06 7.93 -5.22
C ARG A 125 15.07 8.52 -4.23
N MET A 126 14.05 7.76 -3.82
CA MET A 126 13.08 8.22 -2.84
C MET A 126 13.71 8.56 -1.49
N THR A 127 14.63 7.71 -0.99
CA THR A 127 15.33 7.99 0.28
C THR A 127 16.23 9.23 0.24
N ILE A 128 16.61 9.68 -0.96
CA ILE A 128 17.45 10.87 -1.19
C ILE A 128 16.59 12.11 -1.43
N ASP A 129 15.61 12.01 -2.33
CA ASP A 129 14.76 13.14 -2.73
C ASP A 129 13.70 13.45 -1.66
N TYR A 130 13.30 12.45 -0.85
CA TYR A 130 12.23 12.55 0.15
C TYR A 130 12.61 11.94 1.51
N PRO A 131 13.68 12.42 2.17
CA PRO A 131 14.17 11.82 3.41
C PRO A 131 13.20 11.93 4.59
N GLN A 132 12.24 12.87 4.54
CA GLN A 132 11.22 13.11 5.57
C GLN A 132 9.87 12.48 5.25
N SER A 133 9.74 11.79 4.10
CA SER A 133 8.47 11.13 3.74
C SER A 133 8.19 10.00 4.72
N ALA A 134 6.91 9.82 5.07
CA ALA A 134 6.44 8.69 5.86
C ALA A 134 6.68 7.33 5.17
N LEU A 135 7.04 7.32 3.88
CA LEU A 135 7.39 6.14 3.08
C LEU A 135 8.90 5.82 3.11
N ALA A 136 9.75 6.73 3.61
CA ALA A 136 11.20 6.62 3.49
C ALA A 136 11.76 5.34 4.15
N GLU A 137 11.23 4.95 5.30
CA GLU A 137 11.63 3.71 5.98
C GLU A 137 11.21 2.46 5.20
N GLN A 138 10.01 2.48 4.61
CA GLN A 138 9.48 1.38 3.81
C GLN A 138 10.35 1.20 2.56
N ALA A 139 10.80 2.29 1.93
CA ALA A 139 11.77 2.20 0.84
C ALA A 139 13.12 1.63 1.30
N ARG A 140 13.63 1.99 2.49
CA ARG A 140 14.85 1.38 3.05
C ARG A 140 14.69 -0.13 3.25
N ILE A 141 13.54 -0.58 3.73
CA ILE A 141 13.23 -2.01 3.88
C ILE A 141 13.23 -2.71 2.53
N TRP A 142 12.57 -2.13 1.51
CA TRP A 142 12.58 -2.68 0.16
C TRP A 142 13.99 -2.74 -0.45
N ILE A 143 14.82 -1.72 -0.23
CA ILE A 143 16.22 -1.71 -0.64
C ILE A 143 16.95 -2.93 -0.05
N GLY A 144 16.83 -3.15 1.27
CA GLY A 144 17.46 -4.28 1.94
C GLY A 144 16.96 -5.62 1.40
N MET A 145 15.64 -5.76 1.24
CA MET A 145 15.02 -6.99 0.72
C MET A 145 15.49 -7.32 -0.70
N LEU A 146 15.50 -6.34 -1.60
CA LEU A 146 15.93 -6.53 -2.99
C LEU A 146 17.43 -6.85 -3.08
N GLN A 147 18.26 -6.20 -2.26
CA GLN A 147 19.69 -6.50 -2.20
C GLN A 147 19.98 -7.90 -1.68
N GLU A 148 19.23 -8.35 -0.66
CA GLU A 148 19.39 -9.70 -0.13
C GLU A 148 18.91 -10.76 -1.12
N ASN A 149 17.78 -10.51 -1.81
CA ASN A 149 17.31 -11.37 -2.88
C ASN A 149 18.36 -11.54 -3.99
N GLU A 150 19.01 -10.45 -4.39
CA GLU A 150 20.07 -10.48 -5.40
C GLU A 150 21.28 -11.31 -4.95
N LYS A 151 21.75 -11.14 -3.71
CA LYS A 151 22.83 -11.97 -3.15
C LYS A 151 22.47 -13.45 -3.09
N LEU A 152 21.22 -13.76 -2.72
CA LEU A 152 20.72 -15.13 -2.70
C LEU A 152 20.74 -15.73 -4.11
N ASN A 153 20.27 -15.00 -5.13
CA ASN A 153 20.31 -15.45 -6.52
C ASN A 153 21.75 -15.70 -7.00
N GLN A 154 22.69 -14.82 -6.68
CA GLN A 154 24.11 -15.00 -7.02
C GLN A 154 24.71 -16.23 -6.32
N THR A 155 24.33 -16.48 -5.07
CA THR A 155 24.78 -17.67 -4.32
C THR A 155 24.23 -18.95 -4.93
N ILE A 156 22.95 -18.97 -5.30
CA ILE A 156 22.32 -20.10 -6.01
C ILE A 156 23.04 -20.38 -7.33
N GLN A 157 23.35 -19.34 -8.10
CA GLN A 157 24.10 -19.48 -9.36
C GLN A 157 25.48 -20.10 -9.14
N LYS A 158 26.24 -19.62 -8.14
CA LYS A 158 27.56 -20.19 -7.79
C LYS A 158 27.45 -21.65 -7.35
N LEU A 159 26.46 -21.98 -6.53
CA LEU A 159 26.23 -23.36 -6.08
C LEU A 159 25.90 -24.28 -7.26
N ASN A 160 25.09 -23.83 -8.21
CA ASN A 160 24.79 -24.61 -9.42
C ASN A 160 26.05 -24.89 -10.25
N LEU A 161 26.96 -23.92 -10.38
CA LEU A 161 28.23 -24.14 -11.08
C LEU A 161 29.10 -25.20 -10.39
N VAL A 162 29.20 -25.14 -9.05
CA VAL A 162 29.94 -26.14 -8.26
C VAL A 162 29.33 -27.53 -8.39
N ILE A 163 28.00 -27.63 -8.38
CA ILE A 163 27.29 -28.92 -8.58
C ILE A 163 27.60 -29.50 -9.96
N GLU A 164 27.58 -28.69 -11.02
CA GLU A 164 27.88 -29.15 -12.38
C GLU A 164 29.36 -29.55 -12.55
N GLU A 165 30.28 -28.86 -11.89
CA GLU A 165 31.70 -29.24 -11.87
C GLU A 165 31.90 -30.58 -11.14
N SER A 166 31.29 -30.74 -9.96
CA SER A 166 31.34 -31.99 -9.18
C SER A 166 30.84 -33.18 -10.01
N LYS A 167 29.72 -33.02 -10.72
CA LYS A 167 29.18 -34.07 -11.60
C LYS A 167 30.15 -34.47 -12.71
N ARG A 168 30.88 -33.51 -13.29
CA ARG A 168 31.90 -33.80 -14.32
C ARG A 168 33.05 -34.61 -13.74
N VAL A 169 33.55 -34.21 -12.58
CA VAL A 169 34.62 -34.93 -11.89
C VAL A 169 34.20 -36.37 -11.60
N ASP A 170 32.96 -36.60 -11.13
CA ASP A 170 32.45 -37.94 -10.88
C ASP A 170 32.42 -38.80 -12.15
N ILE A 171 32.00 -38.25 -13.28
CA ILE A 171 32.00 -38.94 -14.59
C ILE A 171 33.43 -39.30 -14.99
N GLU A 172 34.38 -38.36 -14.92
CA GLU A 172 35.78 -38.60 -15.28
C GLU A 172 36.43 -39.67 -14.41
N ILE A 173 36.10 -39.70 -13.11
CA ILE A 173 36.57 -40.73 -12.19
C ILE A 173 36.04 -42.10 -12.61
N GLU A 174 34.75 -42.21 -12.93
CA GLU A 174 34.14 -43.47 -13.37
C GLU A 174 34.68 -43.95 -14.73
N GLU A 175 34.95 -43.05 -15.67
CA GLU A 175 35.61 -43.38 -16.94
C GLU A 175 37.03 -43.91 -16.72
N LYS A 176 37.84 -43.21 -15.91
CA LYS A 176 39.20 -43.66 -15.57
C LYS A 176 39.21 -45.01 -14.84
N LYS A 177 38.22 -45.29 -13.99
CA LYS A 177 38.06 -46.61 -13.35
C LYS A 177 37.77 -47.70 -14.38
N ARG A 178 36.89 -47.43 -15.36
CA ARG A 178 36.56 -48.38 -16.44
C ARG A 178 37.74 -48.66 -17.37
N GLU A 179 38.54 -47.64 -17.69
CA GLU A 179 39.76 -47.81 -18.50
C GLU A 179 40.78 -48.70 -17.81
N LYS A 180 41.02 -48.51 -16.51
CA LYS A 180 41.95 -49.34 -15.73
C LYS A 180 41.49 -50.79 -15.52
N ALA A 181 40.21 -51.06 -15.70
CA ALA A 181 39.62 -52.39 -15.53
C ALA A 181 39.62 -53.21 -16.84
N LYS A 182 40.01 -52.64 -17.97
CA LYS A 182 40.21 -53.32 -19.25
C LYS A 182 41.66 -53.72 -19.43
#